data_AF-A0A7J9DGM4-F1
#
_entry.id   AF-A0A7J9DGM4-F1
#
_cell.length_a   1.000
_cell.length_b   1.000
_cell.length_c   1.000
_cell.angle_alpha   90.00
_cell.angle_beta   90.00
_cell.angle_gamma   90.00
#
_symmetry.space_group_name_H-M   'P 1'
#
loop_
_entity.id
_entity.type
_entity.pdbx_description
1 polymer ?
#
loop_
_entity_poly.entity_id
_entity_poly.type
_entity_poly.pdbx_seq_one_letter_code
_entity_poly.pdbx_strand_id
1 'polypeptide(L)'
;MPFEQEIGDVEGIHKLKEVIFDLHYRNVMDVEQILNYPSENESLMESPTDEEIIQGVMDVPANDEQDLNDSNALPHVSPKEAFLAVDTLKNYLIQFEKNIPDLVYALLKVKD
;
A
#
# COMPACT_ATOMS: atom_id res chain seq x y z
N MET A 1 -21.03 16.11 33.45
CA MET A 1 -21.87 16.28 32.25
C MET A 1 -21.95 14.92 31.57
N PRO A 2 -23.12 14.45 31.10
CA PRO A 2 -23.16 13.20 30.35
C PRO A 2 -22.55 13.47 28.96
N PHE A 3 -21.62 12.62 28.54
CA PHE A 3 -21.15 12.59 27.16
C PHE A 3 -22.31 12.06 26.32
N GLU A 4 -23.00 12.95 25.62
CA GLU A 4 -23.86 12.55 24.51
C GLU A 4 -22.92 12.05 23.41
N GLN A 5 -22.81 10.74 23.31
CA GLN A 5 -22.13 10.08 22.21
C GLN A 5 -22.96 10.41 20.96
N GLU A 6 -22.47 11.37 20.17
CA GLU A 6 -23.02 11.70 18.87
C GLU A 6 -22.80 10.47 18.00
N ILE A 7 -23.78 9.56 18.03
CA ILE A 7 -23.88 8.45 17.07
C ILE A 7 -23.81 9.12 15.71
N GLY A 8 -22.70 8.91 14.99
CA GLY A 8 -22.43 9.59 13.73
C GLY A 8 -23.68 9.56 12.86
N ASP A 9 -24.03 10.73 12.31
CA ASP A 9 -25.16 10.91 11.41
C ASP A 9 -25.26 9.72 10.45
N VAL A 10 -26.41 9.04 10.42
CA VAL A 10 -26.63 7.81 9.61
C VAL A 10 -26.23 8.05 8.15
N GLU A 11 -26.42 9.28 7.68
CA GLU A 11 -25.98 9.77 6.38
C GLU A 11 -24.45 9.79 6.24
N GLY A 12 -23.72 10.21 7.27
CA GLY A 12 -22.26 10.20 7.31
C GLY A 12 -21.68 8.79 7.28
N ILE A 13 -22.30 7.84 8.01
CA ILE A 13 -21.91 6.43 7.99
C ILE A 13 -22.11 5.84 6.58
N HIS A 14 -23.21 6.18 5.92
CA HIS A 14 -23.49 5.71 4.57
C HIS A 14 -22.47 6.25 3.55
N LYS A 15 -22.17 7.55 3.60
CA LYS A 15 -21.13 8.16 2.76
C LYS A 15 -19.75 7.54 2.97
N LEU A 16 -19.38 7.24 4.21
CA LEU A 16 -18.11 6.60 4.50
C LEU A 16 -18.03 5.19 3.89
N LYS A 17 -19.11 4.40 3.98
CA LYS A 17 -19.19 3.08 3.35
C LYS A 17 -19.03 3.16 1.83
N GLU A 18 -19.64 4.16 1.19
CA GLU A 18 -19.52 4.40 -0.26
C GLU A 18 -18.07 4.75 -0.66
N VAL A 19 -17.43 5.67 0.05
CA VAL A 19 -16.02 6.04 -0.20
C VAL A 19 -15.08 4.84 -0.05
N ILE A 20 -15.26 4.02 0.99
CA ILE A 20 -14.43 2.82 1.21
C ILE A 20 -14.63 1.81 0.08
N PHE A 21 -15.87 1.64 -0.38
CA PHE A 21 -16.19 0.76 -1.50
C PHE A 21 -15.47 1.20 -2.80
N ASP A 22 -15.47 2.50 -3.09
CA ASP A 22 -14.82 3.07 -4.28
C ASP A 22 -13.29 2.93 -4.27
N LEU A 23 -12.66 2.71 -3.12
CA LEU A 23 -11.21 2.54 -3.01
C LEU A 23 -10.72 1.14 -3.42
N HIS A 24 -11.63 0.17 -3.63
CA HIS A 24 -11.32 -1.17 -4.13
C HIS A 24 -10.21 -1.91 -3.35
N TYR A 25 -10.10 -1.68 -2.04
CA TYR A 25 -9.13 -2.39 -1.22
C TYR A 25 -9.40 -3.89 -1.24
N ARG A 26 -8.32 -4.68 -1.35
CA ARG A 26 -8.39 -6.15 -1.30
C ARG A 26 -9.04 -6.64 0.01
N ASN A 27 -8.82 -5.92 1.11
CA ASN A 27 -9.47 -6.11 2.39
C ASN A 27 -10.31 -4.87 2.68
N VAL A 28 -11.61 -4.96 2.45
CA VAL A 28 -12.54 -3.85 2.68
C VAL A 28 -12.67 -3.61 4.18
N MET A 29 -12.54 -2.34 4.57
CA MET A 29 -12.66 -1.91 5.97
C MET A 29 -14.12 -2.00 6.43
N ASP A 30 -14.38 -2.72 7.53
CA ASP A 30 -15.72 -2.83 8.11
C ASP A 30 -16.04 -1.64 9.01
N VAL A 31 -16.85 -0.71 8.48
CA VAL A 31 -17.28 0.50 9.18
C VAL A 31 -18.06 0.18 10.46
N GLU A 32 -18.79 -0.93 10.51
CA GLU A 32 -19.56 -1.30 11.70
C GLU A 32 -18.66 -1.76 12.83
N GLN A 33 -17.58 -2.49 12.52
CA GLN A 33 -16.58 -2.85 13.53
C GLN A 33 -15.91 -1.60 14.14
N ILE A 34 -15.64 -0.58 13.33
CA ILE A 34 -15.03 0.66 13.84
C ILE A 34 -15.98 1.41 14.78
N LEU A 35 -17.28 1.42 14.46
CA LEU A 35 -18.27 2.17 15.25
C LEU A 35 -18.76 1.42 16.49
N ASN A 36 -18.74 0.09 16.49
CA ASN A 36 -19.29 -0.73 17.56
C ASN A 36 -18.31 -0.98 18.73
N TYR A 37 -17.03 -0.65 18.57
CA TYR A 37 -16.01 -0.87 19.60
C TYR A 37 -15.30 0.43 20.00
N PRO A 38 -16.03 1.48 20.44
CA PRO A 38 -15.50 2.83 20.71
C PRO A 38 -14.36 2.88 21.74
N SER A 39 -14.25 1.87 22.61
CA SER A 39 -13.18 1.75 23.62
C SER A 39 -11.85 1.25 23.05
N GLU A 40 -11.85 0.53 21.93
CA GLU A 40 -10.62 0.04 21.30
C GLU A 40 -9.87 1.16 20.57
N ASN A 41 -10.61 2.15 20.08
CA ASN A 41 -10.10 3.37 19.48
C ASN A 41 -9.79 4.48 20.49
N GLU A 42 -10.26 4.42 21.74
CA GLU A 42 -9.82 5.34 22.81
C GLU A 42 -8.31 5.22 23.05
N SER A 43 -7.78 3.99 23.08
CA SER A 43 -6.34 3.73 23.20
C SER A 43 -5.52 4.21 21.97
N LEU A 44 -6.17 4.44 20.82
CA LEU A 44 -5.53 4.93 19.60
C LEU A 44 -5.63 6.46 19.45
N MET A 45 -6.46 7.12 20.26
CA MET A 45 -6.53 8.58 20.28
C MET A 45 -5.38 9.22 21.07
N GLU A 46 -4.85 8.49 22.05
CA GLU A 46 -3.64 8.90 22.77
C GLU A 46 -2.43 8.44 21.95
N SER A 47 -1.71 9.40 21.37
CA SER A 47 -0.43 9.11 20.74
C SER A 47 0.51 8.54 21.81
N PRO A 48 1.15 7.38 21.57
CA PRO A 48 2.05 6.79 22.55
C PRO A 48 3.17 7.76 22.87
N THR A 49 3.57 7.80 24.14
CA THR A 49 4.72 8.59 24.58
C THR A 49 6.02 8.00 24.03
N ASP A 50 7.06 8.82 23.94
CA ASP A 50 8.37 8.39 23.43
C ASP A 50 8.90 7.16 24.19
N GLU A 51 8.65 7.10 25.50
CA GLU A 51 9.01 5.96 26.36
C GLU A 51 8.25 4.67 25.99
N GLU A 52 6.95 4.77 25.70
CA GLU A 52 6.12 3.64 25.27
C GLU A 52 6.52 3.14 23.88
N ILE A 53 6.87 4.07 22.98
CA ILE A 53 7.40 3.74 21.64
C ILE A 53 8.73 3.00 21.78
N ILE A 54 9.67 3.52 22.59
CA ILE A 54 10.98 2.90 22.79
C ILE A 54 10.81 1.50 23.39
N GLN A 55 9.96 1.35 24.40
CA GLN A 55 9.72 0.06 25.05
C GLN A 55 9.08 -0.95 24.08
N GLY A 56 8.10 -0.51 23.29
CA GLY A 56 7.48 -1.35 22.25
C GLY A 56 8.48 -1.83 21.20
N VAL A 57 9.44 -1.00 20.79
CA VAL A 57 10.52 -1.39 19.86
C VAL A 57 11.49 -2.38 20.49
N MET A 58 11.81 -2.21 21.78
CA MET A 58 12.72 -3.12 22.49
C MET A 58 12.08 -4.47 22.84
N ASP A 59 10.77 -4.50 23.08
CA ASP A 59 10.03 -5.70 23.47
C ASP A 59 9.62 -6.57 22.29
N VAL A 60 9.84 -6.13 21.03
CA VAL A 60 9.70 -6.99 19.86
C VAL A 60 10.74 -8.11 19.96
N PRO A 61 10.32 -9.38 20.13
CA PRO A 61 11.26 -10.48 20.08
C PRO A 61 11.89 -10.51 18.69
N ALA A 62 13.22 -10.68 18.61
CA ALA A 62 13.95 -10.83 17.35
C ALA A 62 13.56 -12.08 16.52
N ASN A 63 12.51 -12.78 16.95
CA ASN A 63 11.92 -13.95 16.31
C ASN A 63 10.53 -13.64 15.73
N ASP A 64 10.18 -12.37 15.51
CA ASP A 64 9.28 -12.08 14.41
C ASP A 64 9.97 -12.65 13.18
N GLU A 65 9.42 -13.78 12.71
CA GLU A 65 9.80 -14.49 11.51
C GLU A 65 10.13 -13.42 10.47
N GLN A 66 11.42 -13.12 10.29
CA GLN A 66 11.81 -12.13 9.29
C GLN A 66 11.10 -12.57 8.04
N ASP A 67 10.29 -11.68 7.46
CA ASP A 67 9.65 -11.94 6.20
C ASP A 67 10.77 -12.42 5.27
N LEU A 68 10.79 -13.73 4.99
CA LEU A 68 11.86 -14.38 4.24
C LEU A 68 11.94 -13.81 2.82
N ASN A 69 10.97 -12.96 2.47
CA ASN A 69 10.88 -12.19 1.26
C ASN A 69 11.72 -10.90 1.24
N ASP A 70 12.30 -10.45 2.36
CA ASP A 70 13.32 -9.36 2.37
C ASP A 70 14.72 -9.88 2.02
N SER A 71 14.78 -11.03 1.34
CA SER A 71 15.94 -11.38 0.54
C SER A 71 16.05 -10.38 -0.60
N ASN A 72 16.81 -9.31 -0.36
CA ASN A 72 17.30 -8.36 -1.37
C ASN A 72 18.16 -9.02 -2.47
N ALA A 73 18.20 -10.36 -2.53
CA ALA A 73 18.78 -11.12 -3.61
C ALA A 73 17.91 -10.93 -4.86
N LEU A 74 18.25 -9.91 -5.65
CA LEU A 74 17.76 -9.78 -7.01
C LEU A 74 18.00 -11.11 -7.75
N PRO A 75 17.03 -11.61 -8.53
CA PRO A 75 17.24 -12.81 -9.32
C PRO A 75 18.45 -12.59 -10.23
N HIS A 76 19.39 -13.53 -10.20
CA HIS A 76 20.55 -13.48 -11.09
C HIS A 76 20.06 -13.69 -12.54
N VAL A 77 19.99 -12.61 -13.30
CA VAL A 77 19.65 -12.65 -14.73
C VAL A 77 20.93 -12.92 -15.53
N SER A 78 20.95 -13.98 -16.33
CA SER A 78 22.06 -14.23 -17.23
C SER A 78 22.13 -13.17 -18.34
N PRO A 79 23.31 -12.88 -18.93
CA PRO A 79 23.40 -11.97 -20.07
C PRO A 79 22.45 -12.35 -21.21
N LYS A 80 22.27 -13.65 -21.49
CA LYS A 80 21.37 -14.15 -22.52
C LYS A 80 19.91 -13.79 -22.26
N GLU A 81 19.45 -13.91 -21.01
CA GLU A 81 18.09 -13.53 -20.61
C GLU A 81 17.91 -12.02 -20.67
N ALA A 82 18.93 -11.25 -20.28
CA ALA A 82 18.91 -9.79 -20.40
C ALA A 82 18.78 -9.36 -21.86
N PHE A 83 19.55 -9.96 -22.79
CA PHE A 83 19.44 -9.66 -24.22
C PHE A 83 18.06 -10.04 -24.77
N LEU A 84 17.51 -11.19 -24.40
CA LEU A 84 16.18 -11.62 -24.84
C LEU A 84 15.07 -10.69 -24.32
N ALA A 85 15.18 -10.23 -23.07
CA ALA A 85 14.25 -9.27 -22.47
C ALA A 85 14.29 -7.92 -23.19
N VAL A 86 15.49 -7.45 -23.56
CA VAL A 86 15.67 -6.22 -24.34
C VAL A 86 15.06 -6.35 -25.73
N ASP A 87 15.29 -7.46 -26.44
CA ASP A 87 14.68 -7.69 -27.76
C ASP A 87 13.15 -7.77 -27.68
N THR A 88 12.63 -8.43 -26.64
CA THR A 88 11.19 -8.53 -26.40
C THR A 88 10.58 -7.14 -26.13
N LEU A 89 11.21 -6.35 -25.25
CA LEU A 89 10.78 -4.98 -24.95
C LEU A 89 10.83 -4.11 -26.20
N LYS A 90 11.90 -4.19 -27.00
CA LYS A 90 12.02 -3.44 -28.25
C LYS A 90 10.89 -3.77 -29.22
N ASN A 91 10.56 -5.06 -29.38
CA ASN A 91 9.45 -5.48 -30.24
C ASN A 91 8.10 -4.98 -29.73
N TYR A 92 7.88 -5.01 -28.42
CA TYR A 92 6.69 -4.43 -27.79
C TYR A 92 6.62 -2.92 -28.03
N LEU A 93 7.72 -2.19 -27.86
CA LEU A 93 7.78 -0.75 -28.07
C LEU A 93 7.56 -0.36 -29.54
N ILE A 94 8.06 -1.12 -30.51
CA ILE A 94 7.79 -0.89 -31.93
C ILE A 94 6.31 -1.10 -32.25
N GLN A 95 5.67 -2.09 -31.63
CA GLN A 95 4.22 -2.27 -31.73
C GLN A 95 3.48 -1.11 -31.07
N PHE A 96 3.98 -0.62 -29.94
CA PHE A 96 3.41 0.51 -29.23
C PHE A 96 3.59 1.84 -29.97
N GLU A 97 4.74 2.08 -30.61
CA GLU A 97 5.07 3.29 -31.39
C GLU A 97 4.11 3.49 -32.55
N LYS A 98 3.74 2.39 -33.21
CA LYS A 98 2.70 2.39 -34.25
C LYS A 98 1.34 2.84 -33.72
N ASN A 99 1.11 2.74 -32.41
CA ASN A 99 -0.14 3.08 -31.74
C ASN A 99 -0.07 4.43 -31.00
N ILE A 100 1.08 4.86 -30.47
CA ILE A 100 1.27 6.13 -29.73
C ILE A 100 2.73 6.63 -29.89
N PRO A 101 3.00 7.61 -30.77
CA PRO A 101 4.35 8.10 -31.09
C PRO A 101 5.10 8.75 -29.92
N ASP A 102 4.38 9.40 -29.00
CA ASP A 102 4.97 10.25 -27.97
C ASP A 102 5.73 9.47 -26.87
N LEU A 103 5.29 8.24 -26.57
CA LEU A 103 5.94 7.40 -25.56
C LEU A 103 7.31 6.91 -26.02
N VAL A 104 7.47 6.60 -27.30
CA VAL A 104 8.75 6.09 -27.83
C VAL A 104 9.80 7.19 -27.92
N TYR A 105 9.38 8.41 -28.24
CA TYR A 105 10.24 9.58 -28.17
C TYR A 105 10.80 9.82 -26.75
N ALA A 106 9.94 9.69 -25.72
CA ALA A 106 10.36 9.85 -24.33
C ALA A 106 11.37 8.77 -23.88
N LEU A 107 11.20 7.53 -24.31
CA LEU A 107 12.11 6.42 -23.96
C LEU A 107 13.47 6.51 -24.67
N LEU A 108 13.49 6.94 -25.93
CA LEU A 108 14.74 7.16 -26.67
C LEU A 108 15.60 8.26 -26.04
N LYS A 109 14.96 9.27 -25.45
CA LYS A 109 15.62 10.39 -24.75
C LYS A 109 16.35 10.00 -23.47
N VAL A 110 15.99 8.88 -22.83
CA VAL A 110 16.61 8.41 -21.57
C VAL A 110 17.85 7.53 -21.82
N LYS A 111 18.05 7.12 -23.08
CA LYS A 111 19.13 6.21 -23.48
C LYS A 111 20.46 6.93 -23.78
N ASP A 112 20.44 8.25 -24.00
CA ASP A 112 21.66 9.08 -24.17
C ASP A 112 22.21 9.53 -22.81
#